data_AF-A0A0D6QD43-F1
#
_entry.id   AF-A0A0D6QD43-F1
#
_cell.length_a   1.000
_cell.length_b   1.000
_cell.length_c   1.000
_cell.angle_alpha   90.00
_cell.angle_beta   90.00
_cell.angle_gamma   90.00
#
_symmetry.space_group_name_H-M   'P 1'
#
loop_
_entity.id
_entity.type
_entity.pdbx_description
1 polymer ?
#
loop_
_entity_poly.entity_id
_entity_poly.type
_entity_poly.pdbx_seq_one_letter_code
_entity_poly.pdbx_strand_id
1 'polypeptide(L)'
;MPAPTAACPSCRAPLTADEILDAGTLALPDAPLLTLRCPRCEGDAWARLGEGAIELGAAPDDAARFAPTATAPAPGLSVRPAATWLDCWHAGRYRRFPARPG
;
A
#
# COMPACT_ATOMS: atom_id res chain seq x y z
N MET A 1 -21.71 0.02 -6.86
CA MET A 1 -21.07 1.01 -5.97
C MET A 1 -19.66 1.24 -6.50
N PRO A 2 -19.15 2.48 -6.55
CA PRO A 2 -17.76 2.72 -6.94
C PRO A 2 -16.83 2.00 -5.97
N ALA A 3 -15.70 1.51 -6.47
CA ALA A 3 -14.69 0.90 -5.61
C ALA A 3 -14.22 1.92 -4.56
N PRO A 4 -14.00 1.50 -3.32
CA PRO A 4 -13.42 2.37 -2.30
C PRO A 4 -12.03 2.86 -2.71
N THR A 5 -11.73 4.12 -2.39
CA THR A 5 -10.49 4.79 -2.80
C THR A 5 -9.85 5.53 -1.65
N ALA A 6 -8.52 5.59 -1.66
CA ALA A 6 -7.73 6.46 -0.81
C ALA A 6 -7.12 7.57 -1.66
N ALA A 7 -7.10 8.79 -1.13
CA ALA A 7 -6.51 9.93 -1.83
C ALA A 7 -4.99 9.83 -1.82
N CYS A 8 -4.36 10.04 -2.97
CA CYS A 8 -2.91 10.17 -3.07
C CYS A 8 -2.43 11.34 -2.18
N PRO A 9 -1.38 11.15 -1.36
CA PRO A 9 -0.87 12.20 -0.47
C PRO A 9 -0.34 13.44 -1.23
N SER A 10 0.17 13.26 -2.47
CA SER A 10 0.75 14.35 -3.26
C SER A 10 -0.27 15.10 -4.12
N CYS A 11 -1.07 14.38 -4.92
CA CYS A 11 -2.00 15.00 -5.88
C CYS A 11 -3.47 14.90 -5.50
N ARG A 12 -3.80 14.22 -4.39
CA ARG A 12 -5.17 13.94 -3.92
C ARG A 12 -6.03 13.14 -4.91
N ALA A 13 -5.47 12.63 -6.01
CA ALA A 13 -6.19 11.75 -6.92
C ALA A 13 -6.67 10.49 -6.17
N PRO A 14 -7.90 10.04 -6.39
CA PRO A 14 -8.40 8.82 -5.79
C PRO A 14 -7.67 7.61 -6.38
N LEU A 15 -7.19 6.72 -5.53
CA LEU A 15 -6.55 5.46 -5.90
C LEU A 15 -7.33 4.30 -5.26
N THR A 16 -7.70 3.32 -6.08
CA THR A 16 -8.30 2.07 -5.61
C THR A 16 -7.26 1.18 -4.94
N ALA A 17 -7.71 0.21 -4.14
CA ALA A 17 -6.83 -0.78 -3.53
C ALA A 17 -5.99 -1.54 -4.58
N ASP A 18 -6.60 -1.91 -5.71
CA ASP A 18 -5.89 -2.59 -6.80
C ASP A 18 -4.83 -1.70 -7.45
N GLU A 19 -5.12 -0.42 -7.68
CA GLU A 19 -4.12 0.54 -8.20
C GLU A 19 -2.94 0.72 -7.24
N ILE A 20 -3.19 0.74 -5.93
CA ILE A 20 -2.13 0.85 -4.91
C ILE A 20 -1.25 -0.41 -4.91
N LEU A 21 -1.87 -1.59 -4.99
CA LEU A 21 -1.16 -2.87 -5.08
C LEU A 21 -0.43 -3.05 -6.43
N ASP A 22 -0.96 -2.51 -7.52
CA ASP A 22 -0.32 -2.49 -8.84
C ASP A 22 0.91 -1.55 -8.87
N ALA A 23 0.84 -0.42 -8.17
CA ALA A 23 1.93 0.55 -8.09
C ALA A 23 3.01 0.20 -7.04
N GLY A 24 2.75 -0.78 -6.19
CA GLY A 24 3.65 -1.22 -5.12
C GLY A 24 4.92 -1.89 -5.63
N THR A 25 6.06 -1.57 -5.01
CA THR A 25 7.38 -2.06 -5.45
C THR A 25 8.17 -2.81 -4.38
N LEU A 26 8.28 -2.27 -3.17
CA LEU A 26 9.06 -2.84 -2.07
C LEU A 26 8.23 -2.86 -0.79
N ALA A 27 8.38 -3.89 0.01
CA ALA A 27 7.69 -3.99 1.30
C ALA A 27 8.65 -3.91 2.50
N LEU A 28 8.13 -3.44 3.63
CA LEU A 28 8.71 -3.68 4.95
C LEU A 28 7.78 -4.64 5.70
N PRO A 29 8.10 -5.95 5.72
CA PRO A 29 7.21 -6.97 6.24
C PRO A 29 6.96 -6.87 7.75
N ASP A 30 7.87 -6.27 8.52
CA ASP A 30 7.68 -6.01 9.95
C ASP A 30 6.59 -4.97 10.25
N ALA A 31 6.31 -4.08 9.29
CA ALA A 31 5.35 -2.98 9.42
C ALA A 31 4.20 -3.03 8.40
N PRO A 32 3.95 -4.20 7.77
CA PRO A 32 3.34 -4.37 6.44
C PRO A 32 3.21 -3.11 5.57
N LEU A 33 4.32 -2.38 5.41
CA LEU A 33 4.37 -1.17 4.58
C LEU A 33 4.80 -1.53 3.17
N LEU A 34 4.29 -0.80 2.18
CA LEU A 34 4.55 -0.95 0.77
C LEU A 34 4.93 0.42 0.19
N THR A 35 6.08 0.53 -0.44
CA THR A 35 6.44 1.73 -1.22
C THR A 35 5.74 1.68 -2.57
N LEU A 36 5.18 2.79 -3.02
CA LEU A 36 4.60 2.93 -4.35
C LEU A 36 4.89 4.31 -4.94
N ARG A 37 4.87 4.40 -6.27
CA ARG A 37 4.80 5.68 -6.99
C ARG A 37 3.39 5.88 -7.50
N CYS A 38 2.78 7.03 -7.19
CA CYS A 38 1.42 7.31 -7.61
C CYS A 38 1.30 7.22 -9.14
N PRO A 39 0.37 6.41 -9.71
CA PRO A 39 0.22 6.27 -11.16
C PRO A 39 -0.32 7.54 -11.85
N ARG A 40 -0.68 8.58 -11.08
CA ARG A 40 -1.27 9.82 -11.59
C ARG A 40 -0.31 11.01 -11.57
N CYS A 41 0.47 11.15 -10.51
CA CYS A 41 1.40 12.27 -10.34
C CYS A 41 2.86 11.85 -10.14
N GLU A 42 3.14 10.54 -10.19
CA GLU A 42 4.48 9.94 -10.00
C GLU A 42 5.16 10.26 -8.66
N GLY A 43 4.43 10.87 -7.73
CA GLY A 43 4.89 11.17 -6.38
C GLY A 43 5.04 9.90 -5.55
N ASP A 44 6.07 9.86 -4.72
CA ASP A 44 6.34 8.75 -3.82
C ASP A 44 5.34 8.73 -2.66
N ALA A 45 4.81 7.54 -2.38
CA ALA A 45 3.87 7.30 -1.29
C ALA A 45 4.13 5.95 -0.66
N TRP A 46 3.69 5.79 0.58
CA TRP A 46 3.73 4.53 1.28
C TRP A 46 2.31 4.08 1.58
N ALA A 47 2.06 2.77 1.46
CA ALA A 47 0.81 2.14 1.78
C ALA A 47 1.01 1.11 2.89
N ARG A 48 0.30 1.26 4.01
CA ARG A 48 0.19 0.21 5.03
C ARG A 48 -0.94 -0.72 4.64
N LEU A 49 -0.62 -2.00 4.51
CA LEU A 49 -1.58 -3.05 4.19
C LEU A 49 -2.09 -3.66 5.50
N GLY A 50 -3.39 -3.64 5.73
CA GLY A 50 -4.06 -4.31 6.83
C GLY A 50 -5.14 -5.25 6.32
N GLU A 51 -5.55 -6.21 7.15
CA GLU A 51 -6.70 -7.06 6.81
C GLU A 51 -7.92 -6.19 6.54
N GLY A 52 -8.44 -6.27 5.31
CA GLY A 52 -9.61 -5.50 4.89
C GLY A 52 -9.41 -4.00 4.62
N ALA A 53 -8.19 -3.45 4.69
CA ALA A 53 -7.95 -2.01 4.51
C ALA A 53 -6.55 -1.67 4.01
N ILE A 54 -6.45 -0.56 3.26
CA ILE A 54 -5.18 0.03 2.84
C ILE A 54 -5.13 1.49 3.29
N GLU A 55 -4.04 1.87 3.94
CA GLU A 55 -3.82 3.24 4.38
C GLU A 55 -2.66 3.86 3.61
N LEU A 56 -2.88 5.04 3.03
CA LEU A 56 -1.90 5.78 2.25
C LEU A 56 -1.35 6.94 3.07
N GLY A 57 -0.04 7.15 3.00
CA GLY A 57 0.65 8.30 3.57
C GLY A 57 1.80 8.73 2.66
N ALA A 58 2.31 9.94 2.90
CA ALA A 58 3.54 10.38 2.26
C ALA A 58 4.69 9.44 2.65
N ALA A 59 5.66 9.26 1.76
CA ALA A 59 6.85 8.45 2.04
C ALA A 59 7.71 9.12 3.12
N PRO A 60 7.83 8.58 4.34
CA PRO A 60 8.78 9.08 5.32
C PRO A 60 10.20 8.59 4.99
N ASP A 61 11.20 9.26 5.57
CA ASP A 61 12.58 8.75 5.58
C ASP A 61 12.73 7.47 6.43
N ASP A 62 11.81 7.27 7.39
CA ASP A 62 11.79 6.15 8.34
C ASP A 62 10.38 5.55 8.46
N ALA A 63 10.30 4.23 8.36
CA ALA A 63 9.06 3.47 8.47
C ALA A 63 8.33 3.63 9.79
N ALA A 64 9.05 3.79 10.90
CA ALA A 64 8.46 4.04 12.21
C ALA A 64 7.69 5.36 12.26
N ARG A 65 7.97 6.28 11.33
CA ARG A 65 7.34 7.60 11.23
C ARG A 65 6.19 7.65 10.23
N PHE A 66 5.79 6.49 9.68
CA PHE A 66 4.68 6.44 8.74
C PHE A 66 3.38 6.96 9.39
N ALA A 67 2.84 8.04 8.83
CA ALA A 67 1.59 8.66 9.24
C ALA A 67 0.60 8.61 8.06
N PRO A 68 -0.45 7.79 8.13
CA PRO A 68 -1.44 7.72 7.06
C PRO A 68 -2.27 9.00 7.00
N THR A 69 -2.51 9.50 5.79
CA THR A 69 -3.35 10.66 5.50
C THR A 69 -4.65 10.30 4.81
N ALA A 70 -4.77 9.07 4.28
CA ALA A 70 -5.97 8.54 3.67
C ALA A 70 -6.13 7.04 3.93
N THR A 71 -7.36 6.55 3.95
CA THR A 71 -7.68 5.14 4.13
C THR A 71 -8.70 4.69 3.09
N ALA A 72 -8.44 3.55 2.45
CA ALA A 72 -9.35 2.86 1.56
C ALA A 72 -9.78 1.55 2.22
N PRO A 73 -11.09 1.31 2.41
CA PRO A 73 -11.57 -0.04 2.69
C PRO A 73 -11.18 -0.96 1.52
N ALA A 74 -10.69 -2.15 1.81
CA ALA A 74 -10.30 -3.15 0.82
C ALA A 74 -10.86 -4.51 1.27
N PRO A 75 -12.20 -4.71 1.23
CA PRO A 75 -12.81 -5.93 1.73
C PRO A 75 -12.27 -7.16 0.98
N GLY A 76 -11.82 -8.16 1.73
CA GLY A 76 -11.15 -9.35 1.16
C GLY A 76 -9.67 -9.14 0.85
N LEU A 77 -9.05 -8.04 1.29
CA LEU A 77 -7.61 -7.92 1.37
C LEU A 77 -7.10 -8.78 2.53
N SER A 78 -6.20 -9.71 2.22
CA SER A 78 -5.42 -10.44 3.21
C SER A 78 -3.94 -10.30 2.95
N VAL A 79 -3.16 -10.23 4.03
CA VAL A 79 -1.74 -9.93 3.99
C VAL A 79 -0.98 -10.94 4.83
N ARG A 80 0.10 -11.49 4.27
CA ARG A 80 0.99 -12.41 4.97
C ARG A 80 2.42 -11.90 4.91
N PRO A 81 2.94 -11.31 6.01
CA PRO A 81 4.34 -10.97 6.10
C PRO A 81 5.21 -12.24 6.17
N ALA A 82 6.37 -12.17 5.53
CA ALA A 82 7.43 -13.17 5.58
C ALA A 82 8.79 -12.47 5.64
N ALA A 83 9.85 -13.17 6.06
CA ALA A 83 11.16 -12.56 6.33
C ALA A 83 11.73 -11.78 5.13
N THR A 84 11.47 -12.22 3.90
CA THR A 84 12.01 -11.62 2.68
C THR A 84 10.94 -11.15 1.70
N TRP A 85 9.66 -11.27 2.05
CA TRP A 85 8.54 -10.93 1.17
C TRP A 85 7.31 -10.50 1.96
N LEU A 86 6.43 -9.73 1.31
CA LEU A 86 5.06 -9.50 1.73
C LEU A 86 4.13 -10.09 0.68
N ASP A 87 3.40 -11.14 1.05
CA ASP A 87 2.37 -11.73 0.19
C ASP A 87 1.03 -11.03 0.45
N CYS A 88 0.31 -10.66 -0.60
CA CYS A 88 -1.02 -10.10 -0.48
C CYS A 88 -2.01 -10.71 -1.47
N TRP A 89 -3.27 -10.79 -1.03
CA TRP A 89 -4.39 -11.27 -1.83
C TRP A 89 -5.51 -10.25 -1.76
N HIS A 90 -6.03 -9.84 -2.91
CA HIS A 90 -7.18 -8.93 -2.99
C HIS A 90 -7.98 -9.23 -4.26
N ALA A 91 -9.30 -9.30 -4.16
CA ALA A 91 -10.21 -9.53 -5.29
C ALA A 91 -9.82 -10.74 -6.19
N GLY A 92 -9.33 -11.83 -5.59
CA GLY A 92 -8.89 -13.03 -6.31
C GLY A 92 -7.52 -12.91 -7.00
N ARG A 93 -6.80 -11.80 -6.79
CA ARG A 93 -5.45 -11.56 -7.33
C ARG A 93 -4.43 -11.73 -6.21
N TYR A 94 -3.33 -12.41 -6.53
CA TYR A 94 -2.18 -12.60 -5.64
C TYR A 94 -1.02 -11.73 -6.11
N ARG A 95 -0.33 -11.07 -5.17
CA ARG A 95 0.93 -10.37 -5.43
C ARG A 95 1.93 -10.64 -4.33
N ARG A 96 3.20 -10.57 -4.70
CA ARG A 96 4.33 -10.68 -3.79
C ARG A 96 5.22 -9.48 -3.95
N PHE A 97 5.52 -8.80 -2.85
CA PHE A 97 6.47 -7.71 -2.82
C PHE A 97 7.75 -8.17 -2.14
N PRO A 98 8.93 -7.95 -2.73
CA PRO A 98 10.19 -8.23 -2.05
C PRO A 98 10.36 -7.30 -0.85
N ALA A 99 10.92 -7.83 0.24
CA ALA A 99 11.27 -7.03 1.39
C ALA A 99 12.48 -6.14 1.07
N ARG A 100 12.44 -4.89 1.52
CA ARG A 100 13.62 -4.02 1.50
C ARG A 100 14.59 -4.49 2.58
N PRO A 101 15.89 -4.68 2.30
CA PRO A 101 16.87 -4.87 3.36
C PRO A 101 16.86 -3.61 4.23
N GLY A 102 16.60 -3.81 5.52
CA GLY A 102 16.56 -2.75 6.53
C GLY A 102 17.92 -2.11 6.78
#